data_AF-A0A7V4Z107-F1
#
_entry.id   AF-A0A7V4Z107-F1
#
_cell.length_a   1.000
_cell.length_b   1.000
_cell.length_c   1.000
_cell.angle_alpha   90.00
_cell.angle_beta   90.00
_cell.angle_gamma   90.00
#
_symmetry.space_group_name_H-M   'P 1'
#
loop_
_entity.id
_entity.type
_entity.pdbx_description
1 polymer ?
#
loop_
_entity_poly.entity_id
_entity_poly.type
_entity_poly.pdbx_seq_one_letter_code
_entity_poly.pdbx_strand_id
1 'polypeptide(L)'
;MNYELTYFVNDNDPTQVASPIGKATEELTDSLANLTNTLAANLTSTFKTQLQPAGQFFTDDVALWVLIKKGTDELSFTKFFHYMEAIFCGADNYTTTSDLTEKANRLHANRSLPFMNVDAYRAVKIATEAFVMVNCMVNRRFTSKDIEDLRQSVRLVDGVPDETQLSTFFNRYKETVNGGVSMIPYLAVIRRKLSNEGFKNTSFDDAFNRYLTGTGDRDELSCYGLISEKLASPCFLELIWSYWHEESMMVQGLNAVSRRFQNIRGPGKIDPLANLEIDPLRPLNNLMWGYIQDHQHRLSVRRRAYEYNHHYGITLKGEAAKDMRFADPRSKFIEAFHTLLNLASRFYKQADDMTVQPDGFPILNGLRETHLILSEGAHNQYGDLPSTARAEMLMEQWLLARPEFREFLPTRIMVAYPEPWMDRVAALNQLLGHTKTSVLHFNYLAIFGEKILLSIRFGNWADPSNRSSAAASWANFWRLEIQGYIHSYRAVTGVDLSADGVMAGQRVDAQQPSVHLFRRLAEQQNGNGKMSKTAAAAVVK
;
A
#
# COMPACT_ATOMS: atom_id res chain seq x y z
N MET A 1 -43.16 -96.33 41.17
CA MET A 1 -43.74 -97.10 40.05
C MET A 1 -43.05 -96.62 38.79
N ASN A 2 -42.39 -97.57 38.14
CA ASN A 2 -42.10 -97.70 36.71
C ASN A 2 -41.34 -96.57 35.99
N TYR A 3 -40.06 -96.89 35.81
CA TYR A 3 -39.17 -96.60 34.70
C TYR A 3 -39.81 -96.76 33.31
N GLU A 4 -39.39 -95.92 32.35
CA GLU A 4 -38.68 -96.26 31.08
C GLU A 4 -38.84 -95.07 30.11
N LEU A 5 -37.78 -94.29 29.79
CA LEU A 5 -36.67 -94.55 28.87
C LEU A 5 -37.09 -94.75 27.41
N THR A 6 -36.72 -93.78 26.56
CA THR A 6 -36.29 -94.05 25.18
C THR A 6 -35.13 -93.14 24.78
N TYR A 7 -34.09 -93.81 24.29
CA TYR A 7 -32.78 -93.34 23.86
C TYR A 7 -32.75 -92.97 22.37
N PHE A 8 -31.58 -92.43 21.98
CA PHE A 8 -30.84 -92.44 20.70
C PHE A 8 -30.64 -91.03 20.09
N VAL A 9 -29.49 -90.35 20.22
CA VAL A 9 -28.04 -90.66 19.98
C VAL A 9 -27.64 -90.56 18.50
N ASN A 10 -26.86 -89.52 18.17
CA ASN A 10 -25.56 -89.52 17.45
C ASN A 10 -25.30 -88.18 16.75
N ASP A 11 -24.07 -87.72 16.49
CA ASP A 11 -22.80 -87.65 17.23
C ASP A 11 -21.84 -86.77 16.39
N ASN A 12 -20.74 -86.30 17.00
CA ASN A 12 -19.49 -85.76 16.41
C ASN A 12 -19.38 -84.25 16.14
N ASP A 13 -18.65 -83.50 16.98
CA ASP A 13 -17.17 -83.46 16.98
C ASP A 13 -16.63 -82.72 18.24
N PRO A 14 -15.43 -83.06 18.78
CA PRO A 14 -14.98 -82.63 20.10
C PRO A 14 -13.92 -81.53 20.03
N THR A 15 -14.22 -80.32 20.48
CA THR A 15 -13.26 -79.37 21.07
C THR A 15 -14.04 -78.15 21.58
N GLN A 16 -13.54 -77.52 22.64
CA GLN A 16 -14.05 -76.31 23.32
C GLN A 16 -14.99 -76.54 24.52
N VAL A 17 -14.38 -76.81 25.67
CA VAL A 17 -14.91 -76.32 26.95
C VAL A 17 -13.82 -75.50 27.63
N ALA A 18 -13.56 -74.30 27.09
CA ALA A 18 -13.00 -73.22 27.89
C ALA A 18 -14.19 -72.45 28.45
N SER A 19 -14.30 -72.37 29.78
CA SER A 19 -15.47 -71.79 30.43
C SER A 19 -15.66 -70.33 29.97
N PRO A 20 -16.90 -69.87 29.77
CA PRO A 20 -17.19 -68.50 29.33
C PRO A 20 -16.74 -67.42 30.34
N ILE A 21 -16.36 -67.81 31.55
CA ILE A 21 -15.85 -66.92 32.59
C ILE A 21 -14.36 -66.58 32.35
N GLY A 22 -13.56 -67.53 31.85
CA GLY A 22 -12.11 -67.33 31.62
C GLY A 22 -11.80 -66.34 30.50
N LYS A 23 -12.54 -66.40 29.38
CA LYS A 23 -12.40 -65.46 28.26
C LYS A 23 -12.81 -64.03 28.63
N ALA A 24 -13.88 -63.88 29.41
CA ALA A 24 -14.32 -62.57 29.88
C ALA A 24 -13.31 -61.93 30.84
N THR A 25 -12.63 -62.73 31.67
CA THR A 25 -11.57 -62.22 32.54
C THR A 25 -10.30 -61.82 31.78
N GLU A 26 -9.91 -62.57 30.73
CA GLU A 26 -8.77 -62.20 29.88
C GLU A 26 -9.04 -60.91 29.07
N GLU A 27 -10.22 -60.76 28.49
CA GLU A 27 -10.59 -59.54 27.73
C GLU A 27 -10.66 -58.29 28.63
N LEU A 28 -11.10 -58.45 29.89
CA LEU A 28 -11.11 -57.38 30.88
C LEU A 28 -9.70 -57.01 31.33
N THR A 29 -8.81 -57.99 31.53
CA THR A 29 -7.41 -57.72 31.90
C THR A 29 -6.63 -57.09 30.75
N ASP A 30 -6.88 -57.48 29.50
CA ASP A 30 -6.23 -56.89 28.32
C ASP A 30 -6.74 -55.47 28.06
N SER A 31 -8.03 -55.22 28.29
CA SER A 31 -8.61 -53.88 28.22
C SER A 31 -8.09 -52.96 29.33
N LEU A 32 -7.93 -53.48 30.56
CA LEU A 32 -7.29 -52.75 31.66
C LEU A 32 -5.81 -52.49 31.38
N ALA A 33 -5.08 -53.46 30.84
CA ALA A 33 -3.67 -53.29 30.46
C ALA A 33 -3.52 -52.22 29.37
N ASN A 34 -4.38 -52.22 28.35
CA ASN A 34 -4.38 -51.20 27.30
C ASN A 34 -4.77 -49.82 27.83
N LEU A 35 -5.73 -49.73 28.74
CA LEU A 35 -6.08 -48.47 29.41
C LEU A 35 -4.92 -47.95 30.27
N THR A 36 -4.22 -48.84 31.01
CA THR A 36 -3.06 -48.42 31.81
C THR A 36 -1.87 -48.02 30.95
N ASN A 37 -1.65 -48.67 29.79
CA ASN A 37 -0.57 -48.30 28.87
C ASN A 37 -0.86 -47.00 28.13
N THR A 38 -2.12 -46.72 27.79
CA THR A 38 -2.54 -45.43 27.19
C THR A 38 -2.51 -44.29 28.20
N LEU A 39 -2.89 -44.54 29.47
CA LEU A 39 -2.72 -43.58 30.56
C LEU A 39 -1.25 -43.33 30.91
N ALA A 40 -0.42 -44.36 30.94
CA ALA A 40 1.03 -44.23 31.18
C ALA A 40 1.72 -43.48 30.03
N ALA A 41 1.36 -43.76 28.77
CA ALA A 41 1.86 -43.03 27.61
C ALA A 41 1.47 -41.53 27.66
N ASN A 42 0.23 -41.21 28.07
CA ASN A 42 -0.22 -39.83 28.24
C ASN A 42 0.47 -39.13 29.43
N LEU A 43 0.75 -39.83 30.53
CA LEU A 43 1.44 -39.28 31.70
C LEU A 43 2.95 -39.07 31.48
N THR A 44 3.58 -39.84 30.58
CA THR A 44 4.97 -39.63 30.15
C THR A 44 5.12 -38.66 28.99
N SER A 45 4.03 -38.12 28.44
CA SER A 45 4.12 -37.04 27.48
C SER A 45 4.64 -35.80 28.20
N THR A 46 5.93 -35.51 28.03
CA THR A 46 6.48 -34.19 28.32
C THR A 46 5.66 -33.19 27.53
N PHE A 47 4.70 -32.53 28.19
CA PHE A 47 4.00 -31.40 27.62
C PHE A 47 5.08 -30.36 27.30
N LYS A 48 5.45 -30.24 26.04
CA LYS A 48 6.22 -29.10 25.56
C LYS A 48 5.32 -27.88 25.67
N THR A 49 5.26 -27.30 26.87
CA THR A 49 4.65 -26.00 27.11
C THR A 49 5.57 -24.95 26.50
N GLN A 50 5.43 -24.74 25.20
CA GLN A 50 5.96 -23.54 24.57
C GLN A 50 4.98 -22.41 24.86
N LEU A 51 5.47 -21.33 25.44
CA LEU A 51 4.70 -20.10 25.50
C LEU A 51 4.44 -19.68 24.05
N GLN A 52 3.15 -19.54 23.73
CA GLN A 52 2.71 -19.02 22.45
C GLN A 52 2.10 -17.64 22.68
N PRO A 53 2.30 -16.69 21.77
CA PRO A 53 1.61 -15.41 21.83
C PRO A 53 0.09 -15.64 21.92
N ALA A 54 -0.60 -14.84 22.74
CA ALA A 54 -2.06 -14.88 22.79
C ALA A 54 -2.63 -14.64 21.38
N GLY A 55 -3.50 -15.53 20.92
CA GLY A 55 -4.16 -15.31 19.64
C GLY A 55 -5.10 -14.09 19.72
N GLN A 56 -5.35 -13.48 18.56
CA GLN A 56 -6.12 -12.24 18.45
C GLN A 56 -7.55 -12.43 17.93
N PHE A 57 -8.49 -11.64 18.45
CA PHE A 57 -9.85 -11.51 17.92
C PHE A 57 -9.90 -10.52 16.76
N PHE A 58 -10.61 -10.88 15.69
CA PHE A 58 -10.72 -10.07 14.49
C PHE A 58 -11.85 -9.04 14.59
N THR A 59 -11.58 -7.84 14.11
CA THR A 59 -12.60 -6.81 13.87
C THR A 59 -12.96 -6.80 12.38
N ASP A 60 -14.16 -6.34 12.05
CA ASP A 60 -14.65 -6.26 10.67
C ASP A 60 -13.78 -5.33 9.79
N ASP A 61 -12.97 -4.43 10.40
CA ASP A 61 -12.02 -3.54 9.73
C ASP A 61 -10.94 -4.28 8.93
N VAL A 62 -10.64 -5.53 9.27
CA VAL A 62 -9.61 -6.32 8.58
C VAL A 62 -9.92 -6.46 7.10
N ALA A 63 -11.20 -6.58 6.74
CA ALA A 63 -11.59 -6.69 5.35
C ALA A 63 -11.19 -5.42 4.56
N LEU A 64 -11.30 -4.24 5.17
CA LEU A 64 -10.81 -2.99 4.59
C LEU A 64 -9.28 -3.02 4.41
N TRP A 65 -8.54 -3.48 5.41
CA TRP A 65 -7.07 -3.50 5.35
C TRP A 65 -6.54 -4.47 4.28
N VAL A 66 -7.17 -5.63 4.13
CA VAL A 66 -6.90 -6.58 3.04
C VAL A 66 -7.15 -5.93 1.68
N LEU A 67 -8.27 -5.21 1.52
CA LEU A 67 -8.57 -4.49 0.28
C LEU A 67 -7.56 -3.38 -0.02
N ILE A 68 -7.08 -2.65 1.00
CA ILE A 68 -6.02 -1.64 0.84
C ILE A 68 -4.73 -2.31 0.38
N LYS A 69 -4.30 -3.39 1.05
CA LYS A 69 -3.08 -4.12 0.69
C LYS A 69 -3.16 -4.63 -0.75
N LYS A 70 -4.27 -5.26 -1.11
CA LYS A 70 -4.57 -5.70 -2.47
C LYS A 70 -4.52 -4.54 -3.46
N GLY A 71 -5.24 -3.43 -3.19
CA GLY A 71 -5.27 -2.26 -4.07
C GLY A 71 -3.87 -1.68 -4.34
N THR A 72 -3.05 -1.52 -3.30
CA THR A 72 -1.66 -1.05 -3.46
C THR A 72 -0.80 -2.04 -4.25
N ASP A 73 -0.95 -3.35 -4.01
CA ASP A 73 -0.19 -4.38 -4.72
C ASP A 73 -0.62 -4.50 -6.20
N GLU A 74 -1.88 -4.21 -6.51
CA GLU A 74 -2.42 -4.10 -7.87
C GLU A 74 -1.89 -2.87 -8.62
N LEU A 75 -1.63 -1.78 -7.91
CA LEU A 75 -1.01 -0.56 -8.43
C LEU A 75 0.54 -0.61 -8.46
N SER A 76 1.12 -1.78 -8.22
CA SER A 76 2.58 -1.96 -8.24
C SER A 76 3.16 -1.76 -9.64
N PHE A 77 4.42 -1.31 -9.68
CA PHE A 77 5.13 -1.09 -10.94
C PHE A 77 5.27 -2.38 -11.77
N THR A 78 5.45 -3.54 -11.12
CA THR A 78 5.59 -4.83 -11.82
C THR A 78 4.34 -5.18 -12.61
N LYS A 79 3.15 -5.06 -12.01
CA LYS A 79 1.88 -5.26 -12.72
C LYS A 79 1.64 -4.21 -13.78
N PHE A 80 2.00 -2.96 -13.52
CA PHE A 80 1.95 -1.90 -14.52
C PHE A 80 2.84 -2.21 -15.73
N PHE A 81 4.07 -2.67 -15.49
CA PHE A 81 5.01 -3.04 -16.55
C PHE A 81 4.46 -4.21 -17.38
N HIS A 82 3.96 -5.27 -16.75
CA HIS A 82 3.33 -6.39 -17.46
C HIS A 82 2.09 -5.97 -18.26
N TYR A 83 1.27 -5.07 -17.71
CA TYR A 83 0.12 -4.51 -18.41
C TYR A 83 0.52 -3.73 -19.66
N MET A 84 1.57 -2.90 -19.56
CA MET A 84 2.09 -2.15 -20.70
C MET A 84 2.64 -3.09 -21.79
N GLU A 85 3.39 -4.12 -21.40
CA GLU A 85 3.88 -5.14 -22.34
C GLU A 85 2.73 -5.95 -22.97
N ALA A 86 1.65 -6.23 -22.23
CA ALA A 86 0.47 -6.89 -22.78
C ALA A 86 -0.22 -6.04 -23.86
N ILE A 87 -0.40 -4.74 -23.62
CA ILE A 87 -1.05 -3.82 -24.58
C ILE A 87 -0.18 -3.58 -25.81
N PHE A 88 1.11 -3.28 -25.63
CA PHE A 88 1.97 -2.82 -26.73
C PHE A 88 2.75 -3.94 -27.41
N CYS A 89 3.00 -5.05 -26.72
CA CYS A 89 3.82 -6.15 -27.23
C CYS A 89 3.05 -7.47 -27.39
N GLY A 90 1.75 -7.52 -27.03
CA GLY A 90 0.90 -8.69 -27.25
C GLY A 90 1.31 -9.91 -26.44
N ALA A 91 1.84 -9.73 -25.22
CA ALA A 91 2.24 -10.85 -24.37
C ALA A 91 1.01 -11.67 -23.91
N ASP A 92 0.85 -12.87 -24.48
CA ASP A 92 -0.35 -13.74 -24.43
C ASP A 92 -0.80 -14.27 -23.05
N ASN A 93 -0.11 -13.96 -21.95
CA ASN A 93 -0.40 -14.55 -20.64
C ASN A 93 -1.00 -13.60 -19.60
N TYR A 94 -1.14 -12.31 -19.91
CA TYR A 94 -1.93 -11.42 -19.06
C TYR A 94 -3.35 -11.41 -19.58
N THR A 95 -4.31 -11.96 -18.83
CA THR A 95 -5.72 -11.78 -19.15
C THR A 95 -6.02 -10.29 -19.02
N THR A 96 -5.84 -9.53 -20.10
CA THR A 96 -6.26 -8.15 -20.17
C THR A 96 -7.74 -8.16 -19.82
N THR A 97 -8.10 -7.65 -18.65
CA THR A 97 -9.50 -7.65 -18.23
C THR A 97 -10.28 -6.88 -19.29
N SER A 98 -11.44 -7.40 -19.68
CA SER A 98 -12.36 -6.73 -20.62
C SER A 98 -12.53 -5.26 -20.26
N ASP A 99 -12.59 -4.98 -18.95
CA ASP A 99 -12.79 -3.68 -18.34
C ASP A 99 -11.65 -2.70 -18.63
N LEU A 100 -10.39 -3.17 -18.65
CA LEU A 100 -9.23 -2.33 -18.98
C LEU A 100 -9.26 -1.90 -20.45
N THR A 101 -9.53 -2.86 -21.34
CA THR A 101 -9.61 -2.59 -22.80
C THR A 101 -10.76 -1.66 -23.11
N GLU A 102 -11.92 -1.87 -22.49
CA GLU A 102 -13.08 -1.00 -22.62
C GLU A 102 -12.77 0.42 -22.12
N LYS A 103 -12.14 0.55 -20.96
CA LYS A 103 -11.78 1.87 -20.40
C LYS A 103 -10.77 2.59 -21.28
N ALA A 104 -9.76 1.90 -21.79
CA ALA A 104 -8.78 2.45 -22.71
C ALA A 104 -9.45 2.95 -24.01
N ASN A 105 -10.37 2.17 -24.58
CA ASN A 105 -11.13 2.56 -25.78
C ASN A 105 -11.99 3.80 -25.55
N ARG A 106 -12.69 3.89 -24.41
CA ARG A 106 -13.48 5.08 -24.03
C ARG A 106 -12.60 6.32 -23.88
N LEU A 107 -11.47 6.20 -23.19
CA LEU A 107 -10.53 7.31 -23.02
C LEU A 107 -9.88 7.74 -24.33
N HIS A 108 -9.59 6.80 -25.22
CA HIS A 108 -9.07 7.08 -26.56
C HIS A 108 -10.06 7.90 -27.39
N ALA A 109 -11.34 7.50 -27.40
CA ALA A 109 -12.40 8.21 -28.11
C ALA A 109 -12.62 9.64 -27.58
N ASN A 110 -12.65 9.82 -26.26
CA ASN A 110 -12.95 11.12 -25.65
C ASN A 110 -11.81 12.14 -25.77
N ARG A 111 -10.59 11.69 -26.07
CA ARG A 111 -9.38 12.54 -26.00
C ARG A 111 -8.73 12.81 -27.35
N SER A 112 -9.40 12.51 -28.47
CA SER A 112 -8.88 12.73 -29.82
C SER A 112 -8.66 14.21 -30.12
N LEU A 113 -7.43 14.69 -29.90
CA LEU A 113 -6.96 15.99 -30.37
C LEU A 113 -6.04 15.81 -31.59
N PRO A 114 -6.07 16.72 -32.58
CA PRO A 114 -5.44 16.55 -33.89
C PRO A 114 -3.99 17.08 -33.90
N PHE A 115 -3.11 16.53 -33.06
CA PHE A 115 -1.68 16.89 -33.11
C PHE A 115 -0.88 15.78 -33.79
N MET A 116 -0.11 16.14 -34.82
CA MET A 116 0.77 15.23 -35.55
C MET A 116 2.00 14.84 -34.70
N ASN A 117 2.40 13.57 -34.73
CA ASN A 117 3.67 13.02 -34.21
C ASN A 117 3.83 12.84 -32.68
N VAL A 118 2.76 12.92 -31.86
CA VAL A 118 2.82 12.64 -30.40
C VAL A 118 1.99 11.39 -30.01
N ASP A 119 1.53 10.63 -30.99
CA ASP A 119 0.56 9.55 -30.78
C ASP A 119 1.08 8.43 -29.86
N ALA A 120 2.38 8.10 -29.94
CA ALA A 120 2.97 7.04 -29.12
C ALA A 120 2.97 7.39 -27.62
N TYR A 121 3.45 8.59 -27.26
CA TYR A 121 3.44 9.04 -25.86
C TYR A 121 2.01 9.21 -25.34
N ARG A 122 1.09 9.67 -26.19
CA ARG A 122 -0.32 9.79 -25.85
C ARG A 122 -0.98 8.43 -25.59
N ALA A 123 -0.67 7.41 -26.40
CA ALA A 123 -1.16 6.04 -26.18
C ALA A 123 -0.68 5.51 -24.82
N VAL A 124 0.59 5.72 -24.48
CA VAL A 124 1.15 5.38 -23.16
C VAL A 124 0.42 6.12 -22.03
N LYS A 125 0.13 7.41 -22.20
CA LYS A 125 -0.62 8.21 -21.22
C LYS A 125 -2.04 7.67 -21.00
N ILE A 126 -2.77 7.41 -22.07
CA ILE A 126 -4.13 6.84 -22.02
C ILE A 126 -4.11 5.45 -21.34
N ALA A 127 -3.18 4.58 -21.73
CA ALA A 127 -3.05 3.26 -21.16
C ALA A 127 -2.76 3.32 -19.65
N THR A 128 -1.87 4.23 -19.23
CA THR A 128 -1.52 4.42 -17.82
C THR A 128 -2.67 4.95 -17.01
N GLU A 129 -3.43 5.91 -17.53
CA GLU A 129 -4.61 6.41 -16.84
C GLU A 129 -5.70 5.34 -16.71
N ALA A 130 -5.94 4.55 -17.76
CA ALA A 130 -6.85 3.40 -17.69
C ALA A 130 -6.41 2.41 -16.60
N PHE A 131 -5.11 2.11 -16.53
CA PHE A 131 -4.54 1.24 -15.49
C PHE A 131 -4.80 1.77 -14.09
N VAL A 132 -4.50 3.04 -13.81
CA VAL A 132 -4.71 3.63 -12.48
C VAL A 132 -6.20 3.66 -12.13
N MET A 133 -7.07 4.05 -13.06
CA MET A 133 -8.52 4.17 -12.83
C MET A 133 -9.17 2.82 -12.51
N VAL A 134 -8.84 1.76 -13.25
CA VAL A 134 -9.39 0.43 -12.98
C VAL A 134 -8.83 -0.13 -11.69
N ASN A 135 -7.53 0.12 -11.43
CA ASN A 135 -6.88 -0.52 -10.30
C ASN A 135 -7.08 0.17 -8.95
N CYS A 136 -7.42 1.47 -8.91
CA CYS A 136 -7.58 2.21 -7.66
C CYS A 136 -8.86 1.89 -6.87
N MET A 137 -9.86 1.27 -7.50
CA MET A 137 -11.18 1.08 -6.90
C MET A 137 -11.26 -0.08 -5.90
N VAL A 138 -12.02 0.14 -4.81
CA VAL A 138 -12.22 -0.81 -3.69
C VAL A 138 -13.08 -2.03 -4.05
N ASN A 139 -13.89 -1.96 -5.11
CA ASN A 139 -14.91 -2.99 -5.40
C ASN A 139 -14.31 -4.24 -6.06
N ARG A 140 -13.35 -4.87 -5.41
CA ARG A 140 -12.74 -6.11 -5.85
C ARG A 140 -13.25 -7.28 -5.01
N ARG A 141 -13.46 -8.41 -5.67
CA ARG A 141 -13.72 -9.69 -4.99
C ARG A 141 -12.44 -10.13 -4.28
N PHE A 142 -12.60 -10.68 -3.08
CA PHE A 142 -11.51 -11.38 -2.39
C PHE A 142 -11.13 -12.63 -3.18
N THR A 143 -9.85 -12.98 -3.19
CA THR A 143 -9.33 -14.17 -3.85
C THR A 143 -8.58 -15.05 -2.84
N SER A 144 -8.35 -16.30 -3.19
CA SER A 144 -7.72 -17.28 -2.30
C SER A 144 -6.28 -16.87 -1.92
N LYS A 145 -5.62 -16.09 -2.79
CA LYS A 145 -4.32 -15.49 -2.51
C LYS A 145 -4.40 -14.46 -1.37
N ASP A 146 -5.44 -13.64 -1.32
CA ASP A 146 -5.61 -12.63 -0.27
C ASP A 146 -5.72 -13.30 1.10
N ILE A 147 -6.36 -14.47 1.15
CA ILE A 147 -6.49 -15.28 2.37
C ILE A 147 -5.14 -15.85 2.77
N GLU A 148 -4.38 -16.41 1.84
CA GLU A 148 -3.05 -16.94 2.13
C GLU A 148 -2.11 -15.85 2.63
N ASP A 149 -2.15 -14.65 2.03
CA ASP A 149 -1.39 -13.50 2.51
C ASP A 149 -1.83 -13.07 3.93
N LEU A 150 -3.14 -13.18 4.24
CA LEU A 150 -3.67 -12.93 5.59
C LEU A 150 -3.19 -13.98 6.59
N ARG A 151 -3.10 -15.26 6.20
CA ARG A 151 -2.56 -16.34 7.03
C ARG A 151 -1.12 -16.09 7.45
N GLN A 152 -0.34 -15.55 6.52
CA GLN A 152 1.07 -15.27 6.76
C GLN A 152 1.27 -14.01 7.61
N SER A 153 0.37 -13.02 7.50
CA SER A 153 0.51 -11.76 8.21
C SER A 153 -0.04 -11.77 9.63
N VAL A 154 -1.09 -12.55 9.93
CA VAL A 154 -1.69 -12.56 11.27
C VAL A 154 -2.00 -13.99 11.76
N ARG A 155 -1.70 -14.24 13.04
CA ARG A 155 -2.10 -15.48 13.74
C ARG A 155 -3.47 -15.30 14.38
N LEU A 156 -4.37 -16.23 14.11
CA LEU A 156 -5.80 -16.11 14.38
C LEU A 156 -6.24 -17.12 15.45
N VAL A 157 -7.00 -16.69 16.46
CA VAL A 157 -7.62 -17.63 17.45
C VAL A 157 -8.70 -18.46 16.79
N ASP A 158 -9.56 -17.81 16.00
CA ASP A 158 -10.79 -18.38 15.47
C ASP A 158 -10.58 -19.14 14.14
N GLY A 159 -9.32 -19.32 13.71
CA GLY A 159 -8.98 -19.79 12.37
C GLY A 159 -9.06 -18.69 11.30
N VAL A 160 -8.69 -19.04 10.07
CA VAL A 160 -8.54 -18.09 8.96
C VAL A 160 -9.85 -17.91 8.23
N PRO A 161 -10.35 -16.66 8.07
CA PRO A 161 -11.61 -16.45 7.39
C PRO A 161 -11.53 -16.85 5.92
N ASP A 162 -12.59 -17.51 5.44
CA ASP A 162 -12.78 -17.87 4.03
C ASP A 162 -13.18 -16.65 3.16
N GLU A 163 -13.15 -16.78 1.83
CA GLU A 163 -13.45 -15.68 0.88
C GLU A 163 -14.86 -15.11 1.11
N THR A 164 -15.80 -16.01 1.39
CA THR A 164 -17.19 -15.70 1.71
C THR A 164 -17.29 -14.93 3.03
N GLN A 165 -16.52 -15.32 4.04
CA GLN A 165 -16.50 -14.68 5.36
C GLN A 165 -15.89 -13.27 5.29
N LEU A 166 -14.80 -13.07 4.54
CA LEU A 166 -14.23 -11.73 4.31
C LEU A 166 -15.22 -10.81 3.57
N SER A 167 -15.95 -11.35 2.60
CA SER A 167 -17.01 -10.62 1.90
C SER A 167 -18.14 -10.23 2.85
N THR A 168 -18.54 -11.12 3.75
CA THR A 168 -19.52 -10.83 4.80
C THR A 168 -19.00 -9.76 5.76
N PHE A 169 -17.75 -9.84 6.20
CA PHE A 169 -17.13 -8.83 7.08
C PHE A 169 -17.13 -7.46 6.42
N PHE A 170 -16.74 -7.38 5.14
CA PHE A 170 -16.76 -6.11 4.42
C PHE A 170 -18.18 -5.54 4.27
N ASN A 171 -19.18 -6.40 4.02
CA ASN A 171 -20.58 -5.95 3.94
C ASN A 171 -21.13 -5.48 5.29
N ARG A 172 -20.73 -6.11 6.40
CA ARG A 172 -21.06 -5.64 7.76
C ARG A 172 -20.35 -4.33 8.11
N TYR A 173 -19.12 -4.18 7.62
CA TYR A 173 -18.33 -2.97 7.83
C TYR A 173 -18.91 -1.74 7.12
N LYS A 174 -19.54 -1.92 5.95
CA LYS A 174 -20.16 -0.81 5.23
C LYS A 174 -21.44 -0.35 5.91
N GLU A 175 -21.67 0.95 5.83
CA GLU A 175 -22.89 1.59 6.32
C GLU A 175 -23.71 2.13 5.14
N THR A 176 -25.04 1.95 5.20
CA THR A 176 -25.98 2.60 4.28
C THR A 176 -26.62 3.79 4.98
N VAL A 177 -26.46 4.98 4.42
CA VAL A 177 -27.07 6.22 4.95
C VAL A 177 -28.30 6.57 4.10
N ASN A 178 -29.46 6.74 4.76
CA ASN A 178 -30.73 7.18 4.15
C ASN A 178 -31.24 6.30 2.98
N GLY A 179 -31.06 4.98 3.04
CA GLY A 179 -31.48 4.06 1.97
C GLY A 179 -30.71 4.21 0.65
N GLY A 180 -29.58 4.94 0.69
CA GLY A 180 -28.70 5.16 -0.45
C GLY A 180 -27.61 4.10 -0.59
N VAL A 181 -26.53 4.51 -1.25
CA VAL A 181 -25.35 3.69 -1.55
C VAL A 181 -24.67 3.18 -0.28
N SER A 182 -24.22 1.92 -0.29
CA SER A 182 -23.39 1.33 0.76
C SER A 182 -21.96 1.86 0.67
N MET A 183 -21.47 2.48 1.75
CA MET A 183 -20.17 3.16 1.78
C MET A 183 -19.36 2.84 3.04
N ILE A 184 -18.06 3.14 3.01
CA ILE A 184 -17.16 2.98 4.15
C ILE A 184 -17.60 3.91 5.31
N PRO A 185 -17.48 3.49 6.59
CA PRO A 185 -17.95 4.27 7.74
C PRO A 185 -17.47 5.73 7.77
N TYR A 186 -16.21 5.98 7.42
CA TYR A 186 -15.68 7.35 7.35
C TYR A 186 -16.43 8.21 6.33
N LEU A 187 -16.70 7.66 5.13
CA LEU A 187 -17.50 8.35 4.11
C LEU A 187 -18.97 8.48 4.53
N ALA A 188 -19.50 7.53 5.30
CA ALA A 188 -20.84 7.62 5.87
C ALA A 188 -20.97 8.81 6.84
N VAL A 189 -19.95 9.06 7.67
CA VAL A 189 -19.89 10.25 8.54
C VAL A 189 -19.91 11.54 7.71
N ILE A 190 -19.11 11.60 6.64
CA ILE A 190 -19.09 12.76 5.73
C ILE A 190 -20.46 12.93 5.05
N ARG A 191 -21.08 11.83 4.59
CA ARG A 191 -22.40 11.86 3.97
C ARG A 191 -23.46 12.40 4.92
N ARG A 192 -23.41 12.05 6.20
CA ARG A 192 -24.31 12.60 7.23
C ARG A 192 -24.14 14.11 7.40
N LYS A 193 -22.92 14.64 7.27
CA LYS A 193 -22.66 16.10 7.30
C LYS A 193 -23.17 16.81 6.04
N LEU A 194 -23.16 16.13 4.90
CA LEU A 194 -23.62 16.64 3.61
C LEU A 194 -25.06 16.20 3.29
N SER A 195 -25.94 16.09 4.28
CA SER A 195 -27.31 15.56 4.10
C SER A 195 -28.15 16.34 3.08
N ASN A 196 -27.82 17.61 2.86
CA ASN A 196 -28.56 18.50 1.96
C ASN A 196 -28.21 18.28 0.48
N GLU A 197 -27.08 17.63 0.19
CA GLU A 197 -26.63 17.36 -1.18
C GLU A 197 -27.28 16.06 -1.69
N GLY A 198 -27.77 16.06 -2.93
CA GLY A 198 -28.31 14.87 -3.60
C GLY A 198 -27.22 13.86 -4.00
N PHE A 199 -27.64 12.70 -4.52
CA PHE A 199 -26.75 11.80 -5.24
C PHE A 199 -26.85 12.05 -6.74
N LYS A 200 -25.69 12.12 -7.39
CA LYS A 200 -25.52 12.25 -8.83
C LYS A 200 -25.08 10.90 -9.39
N ASN A 201 -25.90 10.33 -10.28
CA ASN A 201 -25.64 9.03 -10.91
C ASN A 201 -24.86 9.12 -12.23
N THR A 202 -24.79 10.29 -12.84
CA THR A 202 -24.13 10.53 -14.12
C THR A 202 -22.99 11.51 -13.96
N SER A 203 -21.82 11.26 -14.55
CA SER A 203 -20.76 12.27 -14.58
C SER A 203 -21.13 13.43 -15.52
N PHE A 204 -20.45 14.57 -15.40
CA PHE A 204 -20.65 15.67 -16.37
C PHE A 204 -20.24 15.27 -17.79
N ASP A 205 -19.19 14.46 -17.94
CA ASP A 205 -18.74 13.96 -19.24
C ASP A 205 -19.80 13.04 -19.86
N ASP A 206 -20.41 12.16 -19.07
CA ASP A 206 -21.48 11.28 -19.57
C ASP A 206 -22.73 12.09 -19.92
N ALA A 207 -23.07 13.11 -19.13
CA ALA A 207 -24.17 14.02 -19.43
C ALA A 207 -23.92 14.77 -20.74
N PHE A 208 -22.69 15.22 -20.98
CA PHE A 208 -22.29 15.88 -22.23
C PHE A 208 -22.32 14.91 -23.43
N ASN A 209 -21.84 13.69 -23.25
CA ASN A 209 -21.88 12.66 -24.29
C ASN A 209 -23.32 12.27 -24.65
N ARG A 210 -24.22 12.18 -23.67
CA ARG A 210 -25.66 11.98 -23.89
C ARG A 210 -26.28 13.14 -24.65
N TYR A 211 -25.88 14.37 -24.35
CA TYR A 211 -26.28 15.55 -25.10
C TYR A 211 -25.84 15.47 -26.57
N LEU A 212 -24.57 15.12 -26.83
CA LEU A 212 -24.05 14.99 -28.19
C LEU A 212 -24.71 13.86 -28.99
N THR A 213 -25.01 12.74 -28.34
CA THR A 213 -25.62 11.56 -28.98
C THR A 213 -27.14 11.66 -29.09
N GLY A 214 -27.77 12.66 -28.48
CA GLY A 214 -29.23 12.81 -28.46
C GLY A 214 -29.95 11.69 -27.68
N THR A 215 -29.23 10.95 -26.83
CA THR A 215 -29.77 9.82 -26.07
C THR A 215 -29.90 10.15 -24.59
N GLY A 216 -31.14 10.33 -24.11
CA GLY A 216 -31.47 10.41 -22.68
C GLY A 216 -32.23 11.67 -22.26
N ASP A 217 -33.10 11.51 -21.26
CA ASP A 217 -33.80 12.62 -20.61
C ASP A 217 -32.81 13.54 -19.89
N ARG A 218 -33.05 14.85 -20.00
CA ARG A 218 -32.31 15.90 -19.30
C ARG A 218 -32.78 15.93 -17.85
N ASP A 219 -32.07 15.23 -16.98
CA ASP A 219 -32.40 15.20 -15.56
C ASP A 219 -31.68 16.35 -14.82
N GLU A 220 -32.44 17.22 -14.14
CA GLU A 220 -31.89 18.29 -13.28
C GLU A 220 -31.01 17.73 -12.16
N LEU A 221 -31.25 16.47 -11.74
CA LEU A 221 -30.44 15.74 -10.76
C LEU A 221 -29.02 15.43 -11.27
N SER A 222 -28.73 15.64 -12.55
CA SER A 222 -27.36 15.53 -13.09
C SER A 222 -26.50 16.78 -12.84
N CYS A 223 -27.10 17.92 -12.50
CA CYS A 223 -26.38 19.19 -12.32
C CYS A 223 -25.74 19.32 -10.92
N TYR A 224 -26.42 18.82 -9.89
CA TYR A 224 -26.05 19.01 -8.48
C TYR A 224 -25.93 17.68 -7.74
N GLY A 225 -25.11 17.65 -6.69
CA GLY A 225 -24.96 16.49 -5.81
C GLY A 225 -23.66 15.70 -5.99
N LEU A 226 -23.52 14.66 -5.17
CA LEU A 226 -22.31 13.84 -5.02
C LEU A 226 -22.35 12.63 -5.94
N ILE A 227 -21.25 12.37 -6.64
CA ILE A 227 -21.14 11.19 -7.52
C ILE A 227 -21.26 9.92 -6.67
N SER A 228 -22.33 9.14 -6.91
CA SER A 228 -22.65 7.93 -6.15
C SER A 228 -21.55 6.87 -6.24
N GLU A 229 -20.93 6.71 -7.42
CA GLU A 229 -19.81 5.79 -7.66
C GLU A 229 -18.58 6.11 -6.81
N LYS A 230 -18.20 7.40 -6.68
CA LYS A 230 -17.04 7.83 -5.87
C LYS A 230 -17.25 7.54 -4.37
N LEU A 231 -18.50 7.49 -3.90
CA LEU A 231 -18.85 7.15 -2.52
C LEU A 231 -18.94 5.62 -2.31
N ALA A 232 -19.45 4.89 -3.29
CA ALA A 232 -19.53 3.42 -3.26
C ALA A 232 -18.15 2.76 -3.31
N SER A 233 -17.29 3.30 -4.19
CA SER A 233 -16.00 2.74 -4.56
C SER A 233 -14.96 3.86 -4.64
N PRO A 234 -14.49 4.38 -3.48
CA PRO A 234 -13.45 5.40 -3.48
C PRO A 234 -12.14 4.87 -4.10
N CYS A 235 -11.29 5.77 -4.59
CA CYS A 235 -9.95 5.37 -5.03
C CYS A 235 -8.96 5.45 -3.87
N PHE A 236 -8.29 4.33 -3.59
CA PHE A 236 -7.29 4.23 -2.54
C PHE A 236 -5.91 4.63 -3.07
N LEU A 237 -5.64 5.94 -3.01
CA LEU A 237 -4.37 6.53 -3.41
C LEU A 237 -3.95 7.61 -2.42
N GLU A 238 -2.71 7.55 -1.94
CA GLU A 238 -2.12 8.62 -1.12
C GLU A 238 -0.98 9.30 -1.86
N LEU A 239 -0.89 10.61 -1.65
CA LEU A 239 0.10 11.47 -2.28
C LEU A 239 1.51 11.28 -1.67
N ILE A 240 1.61 10.68 -0.48
CA ILE A 240 2.88 10.36 0.19
C ILE A 240 3.77 9.46 -0.66
N TRP A 241 3.17 8.60 -1.49
CA TRP A 241 3.92 7.75 -2.41
C TRP A 241 4.71 8.59 -3.41
N SER A 242 4.05 9.59 -4.00
CA SER A 242 4.69 10.50 -4.95
C SER A 242 5.76 11.37 -4.28
N TYR A 243 5.53 11.79 -3.05
CA TYR A 243 6.50 12.57 -2.28
C TYR A 243 7.84 11.83 -2.16
N TRP A 244 7.82 10.55 -1.77
CA TRP A 244 9.05 9.77 -1.60
C TRP A 244 9.78 9.48 -2.92
N HIS A 245 9.05 9.31 -4.02
CA HIS A 245 9.67 9.18 -5.35
C HIS A 245 10.26 10.50 -5.86
N GLU A 246 9.66 11.64 -5.52
CA GLU A 246 10.25 12.96 -5.77
C GLU A 246 11.56 13.14 -4.98
N GLU A 247 11.57 12.81 -3.69
CA GLU A 247 12.78 12.88 -2.83
C GLU A 247 13.87 11.86 -3.23
N SER A 248 13.49 10.79 -3.96
CA SER A 248 14.44 9.86 -4.58
C SER A 248 15.19 10.47 -5.77
N MET A 249 14.83 11.70 -6.17
CA MET A 249 15.38 12.46 -7.30
C MET A 249 15.10 11.83 -8.67
N MET A 250 14.10 10.94 -8.76
CA MET A 250 13.70 10.27 -10.00
C MET A 250 13.24 11.29 -11.06
N VAL A 251 12.33 12.19 -10.69
CA VAL A 251 11.77 13.21 -11.58
C VAL A 251 12.87 14.16 -12.06
N GLN A 252 13.75 14.59 -11.15
CA GLN A 252 14.89 15.46 -11.41
C GLN A 252 15.89 14.79 -12.35
N GLY A 253 16.18 13.51 -12.12
CA GLY A 253 17.04 12.69 -12.97
C GLY A 253 16.51 12.58 -14.39
N LEU A 254 15.22 12.25 -14.54
CA LEU A 254 14.61 12.16 -15.87
C LEU A 254 14.56 13.53 -16.57
N ASN A 255 14.26 14.62 -15.85
CA ASN A 255 14.31 15.97 -16.40
C ASN A 255 15.72 16.37 -16.86
N ALA A 256 16.77 15.94 -16.14
CA ALA A 256 18.16 16.16 -16.58
C ALA A 256 18.46 15.41 -17.89
N VAL A 257 18.00 14.15 -18.02
CA VAL A 257 18.10 13.40 -19.28
C VAL A 257 17.29 14.07 -20.39
N SER A 258 16.07 14.55 -20.11
CA SER A 258 15.25 15.27 -21.09
C SER A 258 15.89 16.57 -21.58
N ARG A 259 16.63 17.28 -20.73
CA ARG A 259 17.42 18.46 -21.14
C ARG A 259 18.57 18.06 -22.05
N ARG A 260 19.30 17.00 -21.70
CA ARG A 260 20.36 16.45 -22.55
C ARG A 260 19.81 16.02 -23.91
N PHE A 261 18.65 15.38 -23.96
CA PHE A 261 17.99 14.95 -25.20
C PHE A 261 17.63 16.13 -26.11
N GLN A 262 17.30 17.30 -25.54
CA GLN A 262 17.10 18.56 -26.27
C GLN A 262 18.40 19.28 -26.65
N ASN A 263 19.56 18.67 -26.37
CA ASN A 263 20.87 19.30 -26.51
C ASN A 263 21.04 20.58 -25.65
N ILE A 264 20.39 20.61 -24.48
CA ILE A 264 20.51 21.69 -23.49
C ILE A 264 21.46 21.23 -22.40
N ARG A 265 22.55 21.99 -22.17
CA ARG A 265 23.48 21.73 -21.06
C ARG A 265 22.81 21.92 -19.70
N GLY A 266 23.23 21.13 -18.72
CA GLY A 266 22.85 21.27 -17.32
C GLY A 266 23.29 22.61 -16.71
N PRO A 267 22.71 22.99 -15.54
CA PRO A 267 23.02 24.27 -14.88
C PRO A 267 24.39 24.31 -14.19
N GLY A 268 25.07 23.15 -14.05
CA GLY A 268 26.38 23.05 -13.40
C GLY A 268 27.54 23.47 -14.30
N LYS A 269 28.67 23.84 -13.69
CA LYS A 269 29.93 24.14 -14.41
C LYS A 269 30.45 22.92 -15.19
N ILE A 270 30.23 21.73 -14.65
CA ILE A 270 30.53 20.45 -15.29
C ILE A 270 29.22 19.70 -15.41
N ASP A 271 28.85 19.33 -16.63
CA ASP A 271 27.66 18.54 -16.90
C ASP A 271 28.07 17.08 -17.15
N PRO A 272 27.79 16.15 -16.21
CA PRO A 272 28.19 14.75 -16.35
C PRO A 272 27.44 14.04 -17.49
N LEU A 273 26.22 14.49 -17.83
CA LEU A 273 25.45 13.93 -18.94
C LEU A 273 25.93 14.45 -20.29
N ALA A 274 26.72 15.53 -20.32
CA ALA A 274 27.21 16.11 -21.56
C ALA A 274 28.19 15.20 -22.33
N ASN A 275 28.81 14.26 -21.62
CA ASN A 275 29.77 13.30 -22.19
C ASN A 275 29.13 11.95 -22.57
N LEU A 276 27.83 11.75 -22.29
CA LEU A 276 27.13 10.53 -22.65
C LEU A 276 26.50 10.65 -24.04
N GLU A 277 26.72 9.66 -24.88
CA GLU A 277 26.13 9.59 -26.22
C GLU A 277 24.63 9.33 -26.14
N ILE A 278 23.84 10.07 -26.92
CA ILE A 278 22.36 9.95 -26.93
C ILE A 278 21.90 8.80 -27.86
N ASP A 279 22.81 8.24 -28.66
CA ASP A 279 22.50 7.20 -29.66
C ASP A 279 21.68 6.01 -29.13
N PRO A 280 21.93 5.47 -27.92
CA PRO A 280 21.12 4.38 -27.37
C PRO A 280 19.65 4.75 -27.16
N LEU A 281 19.32 6.03 -26.98
CA LEU A 281 17.94 6.51 -26.78
C LEU A 281 17.19 6.77 -28.09
N ARG A 282 17.83 6.58 -29.25
CA ARG A 282 17.20 6.78 -30.58
C ARG A 282 15.89 6.00 -30.77
N PRO A 283 15.74 4.74 -30.32
CA PRO A 283 14.47 4.02 -30.44
C PRO A 283 13.33 4.69 -29.67
N LEU A 284 13.64 5.39 -28.57
CA LEU A 284 12.66 6.07 -27.72
C LEU A 284 12.35 7.51 -28.17
N ASN A 285 12.81 7.93 -29.35
CA ASN A 285 12.71 9.32 -29.81
C ASN A 285 11.27 9.87 -29.78
N ASN A 286 10.29 9.10 -30.28
CA ASN A 286 8.89 9.51 -30.31
C ASN A 286 8.29 9.65 -28.90
N LEU A 287 8.71 8.81 -27.96
CA LEU A 287 8.25 8.85 -26.57
C LEU A 287 8.92 10.00 -25.80
N MET A 288 10.23 10.19 -25.96
CA MET A 288 11.00 11.24 -25.30
C MET A 288 10.54 12.62 -25.75
N TRP A 289 10.38 12.86 -27.07
CA TRP A 289 9.86 14.14 -27.55
C TRP A 289 8.42 14.37 -27.13
N GLY A 290 7.58 13.33 -27.10
CA GLY A 290 6.22 13.45 -26.57
C GLY A 290 6.20 13.88 -25.10
N TYR A 291 7.03 13.24 -24.25
CA TYR A 291 7.17 13.61 -22.83
C TYR A 291 7.68 15.05 -22.65
N ILE A 292 8.64 15.48 -23.47
CA ILE A 292 9.19 16.84 -23.45
C ILE A 292 8.14 17.87 -23.86
N GLN A 293 7.43 17.63 -24.97
CA GLN A 293 6.43 18.55 -25.51
C GLN A 293 5.19 18.65 -24.60
N ASP A 294 4.82 17.56 -23.92
CA ASP A 294 3.68 17.54 -22.99
C ASP A 294 3.96 18.24 -21.65
N HIS A 295 5.10 18.91 -21.47
CA HIS A 295 5.47 19.59 -20.22
C HIS A 295 4.39 20.56 -19.70
N GLN A 296 3.61 21.19 -20.59
CA GLN A 296 2.54 22.11 -20.19
C GLN A 296 1.32 21.40 -19.56
N HIS A 297 1.03 20.16 -19.96
CA HIS A 297 -0.09 19.39 -19.42
C HIS A 297 0.33 18.42 -18.32
N ARG A 298 1.62 18.38 -17.97
CA ARG A 298 2.14 17.60 -16.85
C ARG A 298 2.00 18.35 -15.54
N LEU A 299 1.85 17.60 -14.45
CA LEU A 299 1.72 18.14 -13.12
C LEU A 299 3.06 18.73 -12.66
N SER A 300 3.12 20.06 -12.57
CA SER A 300 4.33 20.74 -12.13
C SER A 300 4.72 20.36 -10.69
N VAL A 301 6.03 20.30 -10.42
CA VAL A 301 6.58 20.07 -9.06
C VAL A 301 6.05 21.10 -8.06
N ARG A 302 5.86 22.36 -8.48
CA ARG A 302 5.27 23.41 -7.63
C ARG A 302 3.84 23.06 -7.24
N ARG A 303 3.02 22.57 -8.18
CA ARG A 303 1.65 22.14 -7.87
C ARG A 303 1.66 20.97 -6.88
N ARG A 304 2.52 19.97 -7.09
CA ARG A 304 2.67 18.85 -6.14
C ARG A 304 3.09 19.32 -4.75
N ALA A 305 4.04 20.24 -4.67
CA ALA A 305 4.56 20.78 -3.42
C ALA A 305 3.49 21.53 -2.58
N TYR A 306 2.58 22.26 -3.22
CA TYR A 306 1.44 22.85 -2.52
C TYR A 306 0.54 21.78 -1.87
N GLU A 307 0.28 20.71 -2.59
CA GLU A 307 -0.60 19.63 -2.13
C GLU A 307 0.08 18.72 -1.08
N TYR A 308 1.39 18.46 -1.18
CA TYR A 308 2.15 17.78 -0.12
C TYR A 308 2.04 18.54 1.21
N ASN A 309 2.15 19.87 1.16
CA ASN A 309 2.03 20.71 2.33
C ASN A 309 0.59 20.77 2.86
N HIS A 310 -0.40 20.79 1.98
CA HIS A 310 -1.80 20.81 2.37
C HIS A 310 -2.28 19.48 2.97
N HIS A 311 -1.84 18.33 2.43
CA HIS A 311 -2.24 17.01 2.94
C HIS A 311 -1.47 16.61 4.21
N TYR A 312 -0.16 16.90 4.27
CA TYR A 312 0.75 16.35 5.29
C TYR A 312 1.67 17.39 5.94
N GLY A 313 1.64 18.65 5.51
CA GLY A 313 2.54 19.69 6.04
C GLY A 313 4.00 19.53 5.62
N ILE A 314 4.28 18.62 4.69
CA ILE A 314 5.63 18.33 4.22
C ILE A 314 6.00 19.31 3.11
N THR A 315 7.24 19.79 3.12
CA THR A 315 7.75 20.70 2.09
C THR A 315 8.93 20.06 1.37
N LEU A 316 9.04 20.32 0.06
CA LEU A 316 10.24 19.99 -0.71
C LEU A 316 11.29 21.07 -0.52
N LYS A 317 12.57 20.69 -0.48
CA LYS A 317 13.69 21.63 -0.48
C LYS A 317 14.39 21.60 -1.84
N GLY A 318 14.46 22.74 -2.51
CA GLY A 318 15.11 22.86 -3.82
C GLY A 318 14.74 24.14 -4.54
N GLU A 319 15.36 24.39 -5.70
CA GLU A 319 15.09 25.58 -6.51
C GLU A 319 13.63 25.65 -6.97
N ALA A 320 13.06 24.52 -7.38
CA ALA A 320 11.68 24.43 -7.83
C ALA A 320 10.64 24.75 -6.72
N ALA A 321 11.00 24.56 -5.46
CA ALA A 321 10.13 24.79 -4.29
C ALA A 321 10.52 26.05 -3.50
N LYS A 322 11.34 26.93 -4.08
CA LYS A 322 11.76 28.17 -3.44
C LYS A 322 10.60 29.17 -3.33
N ASP A 323 10.54 29.88 -2.20
CA ASP A 323 9.62 31.00 -1.93
C ASP A 323 8.12 30.66 -2.08
N MET A 324 7.73 29.43 -1.70
CA MET A 324 6.33 29.01 -1.71
C MET A 324 5.57 29.60 -0.50
N ARG A 325 4.36 30.12 -0.76
CA ARG A 325 3.44 30.65 0.26
C ARG A 325 2.21 29.77 0.36
N PHE A 326 2.08 29.03 1.45
CA PHE A 326 0.97 28.12 1.68
C PHE A 326 -0.19 28.85 2.37
N ALA A 327 -1.42 28.55 1.94
CA ALA A 327 -2.63 29.11 2.57
C ALA A 327 -3.01 28.36 3.85
N ASP A 328 -2.88 27.02 3.82
CA ASP A 328 -3.33 26.15 4.91
C ASP A 328 -2.37 24.95 5.09
N PRO A 329 -1.31 25.11 5.91
CA PRO A 329 -0.29 24.08 6.14
C PRO A 329 -0.66 23.12 7.29
N ARG A 330 -0.38 21.82 7.15
CA ARG A 330 -0.59 20.79 8.20
C ARG A 330 0.66 20.54 9.06
N SER A 331 1.07 21.53 9.85
CA SER A 331 2.34 21.47 10.60
C SER A 331 2.47 20.31 11.61
N LYS A 332 1.36 19.86 12.21
CA LYS A 332 1.36 18.82 13.26
C LYS A 332 1.38 17.38 12.74
N PHE A 333 1.18 17.16 11.44
CA PHE A 333 1.04 15.81 10.90
C PHE A 333 2.29 14.95 11.15
N ILE A 334 3.48 15.48 10.89
CA ILE A 334 4.74 14.73 11.08
C ILE A 334 4.94 14.35 12.55
N GLU A 335 4.65 15.25 13.48
CA GLU A 335 4.72 14.98 14.91
C GLU A 335 3.77 13.85 15.32
N ALA A 336 2.50 13.94 14.91
CA ALA A 336 1.49 12.91 15.22
C ALA A 336 1.84 11.55 14.59
N PHE A 337 2.27 11.55 13.32
CA PHE A 337 2.61 10.33 12.60
C PHE A 337 3.86 9.65 13.18
N HIS A 338 4.93 10.40 13.46
CA HIS A 338 6.12 9.83 14.09
C HIS A 338 5.84 9.36 15.51
N THR A 339 4.98 10.06 16.26
CA THR A 339 4.55 9.62 17.59
C THR A 339 3.78 8.31 17.51
N LEU A 340 2.87 8.17 16.55
CA LEU A 340 2.16 6.91 16.29
C LEU A 340 3.13 5.75 15.98
N LEU A 341 4.12 5.97 15.11
CA LEU A 341 5.12 4.95 14.79
C LEU A 341 5.98 4.57 16.02
N ASN A 342 6.31 5.54 16.88
CA ASN A 342 7.03 5.28 18.13
C ASN A 342 6.16 4.46 19.10
N LEU A 343 4.87 4.79 19.23
CA LEU A 343 3.92 4.04 20.05
C LEU A 343 3.75 2.60 19.55
N ALA A 344 3.66 2.41 18.23
CA ALA A 344 3.60 1.08 17.61
C ALA A 344 4.87 0.26 17.91
N SER A 345 6.06 0.87 17.83
CA SER A 345 7.33 0.21 18.20
C SER A 345 7.32 -0.28 19.66
N ARG A 346 6.80 0.53 20.59
CA ARG A 346 6.66 0.13 22.01
C ARG A 346 5.63 -0.98 22.20
N PHE A 347 4.51 -0.90 21.49
CA PHE A 347 3.50 -1.95 21.49
C PHE A 347 4.08 -3.28 20.99
N TYR A 348 4.92 -3.29 19.95
CA TYR A 348 5.55 -4.54 19.49
C TYR A 348 6.50 -5.13 20.53
N LYS A 349 7.26 -4.30 21.26
CA LYS A 349 8.09 -4.78 22.37
C LYS A 349 7.24 -5.46 23.45
N GLN A 350 6.07 -4.91 23.77
CA GLN A 350 5.13 -5.50 24.72
C GLN A 350 4.45 -6.76 24.16
N ALA A 351 4.09 -6.76 22.88
CA ALA A 351 3.43 -7.89 22.23
C ALA A 351 4.37 -9.10 22.05
N ASP A 352 5.68 -8.84 21.90
CA ASP A 352 6.71 -9.88 21.87
C ASP A 352 7.02 -10.42 23.28
N ASP A 353 6.73 -9.64 24.32
CA ASP A 353 6.83 -10.09 25.72
C ASP A 353 5.60 -10.93 26.08
N MET A 354 5.79 -12.24 26.12
CA MET A 354 4.72 -13.21 26.43
C MET A 354 4.20 -13.12 27.87
N THR A 355 4.79 -12.28 28.72
CA THR A 355 4.37 -12.10 30.12
C THR A 355 3.37 -10.96 30.32
N VAL A 356 3.19 -10.09 29.32
CA VAL A 356 2.34 -8.90 29.40
C VAL A 356 1.30 -8.91 28.29
N GLN A 357 0.04 -8.63 28.62
CA GLN A 357 -0.96 -8.34 27.59
C GLN A 357 -0.72 -6.91 27.07
N PRO A 358 -0.44 -6.74 25.77
CA PRO A 358 -0.10 -5.42 25.23
C PRO A 358 -1.33 -4.51 25.21
N ASP A 359 -1.14 -3.24 25.60
CA ASP A 359 -2.22 -2.25 25.64
C ASP A 359 -2.35 -1.52 24.28
N GLY A 360 -3.52 -1.64 23.65
CA GLY A 360 -3.85 -0.96 22.39
C GLY A 360 -4.32 0.48 22.54
N PHE A 361 -4.62 0.94 23.76
CA PHE A 361 -5.21 2.26 23.99
C PHE A 361 -4.29 3.44 23.60
N PRO A 362 -2.97 3.42 23.86
CA PRO A 362 -2.07 4.48 23.38
C PRO A 362 -2.07 4.61 21.86
N ILE A 363 -2.10 3.48 21.14
CA ILE A 363 -2.17 3.45 19.68
C ILE A 363 -3.48 4.05 19.21
N LEU A 364 -4.60 3.73 19.85
CA LEU A 364 -5.91 4.31 19.50
C LEU A 364 -5.89 5.84 19.55
N ASN A 365 -5.29 6.43 20.58
CA ASN A 365 -5.18 7.89 20.69
C ASN A 365 -4.30 8.48 19.57
N GLY A 366 -3.16 7.86 19.27
CA GLY A 366 -2.29 8.27 18.16
C GLY A 366 -2.98 8.14 16.79
N LEU A 367 -3.75 7.07 16.58
CA LEU A 367 -4.54 6.84 15.37
C LEU A 367 -5.63 7.90 15.24
N ARG A 368 -6.35 8.21 16.31
CA ARG A 368 -7.39 9.23 16.33
C ARG A 368 -6.83 10.61 16.00
N GLU A 369 -5.73 11.01 16.63
CA GLU A 369 -5.08 12.29 16.37
C GLU A 369 -4.60 12.39 14.91
N THR A 370 -3.91 11.36 14.42
CA THR A 370 -3.44 11.31 13.03
C THR A 370 -4.60 11.32 12.04
N HIS A 371 -5.66 10.55 12.30
CA HIS A 371 -6.86 10.51 11.46
C HIS A 371 -7.55 11.88 11.37
N LEU A 372 -7.68 12.59 12.49
CA LEU A 372 -8.29 13.92 12.50
C LEU A 372 -7.46 14.91 11.68
N ILE A 373 -6.14 14.95 11.87
CA ILE A 373 -5.24 15.81 11.08
C ILE A 373 -5.32 15.47 9.58
N LEU A 374 -5.33 14.17 9.23
CA LEU A 374 -5.48 13.74 7.84
C LEU A 374 -6.84 14.16 7.26
N SER A 375 -7.91 14.09 8.05
CA SER A 375 -9.25 14.48 7.62
C SER A 375 -9.37 15.98 7.33
N GLU A 376 -8.63 16.83 8.06
CA GLU A 376 -8.52 18.26 7.75
C GLU A 376 -7.85 18.50 6.40
N GLY A 377 -6.87 17.67 6.02
CA GLY A 377 -6.17 17.74 4.73
C GLY A 377 -6.94 17.10 3.55
N ALA A 378 -8.10 16.49 3.78
CA ALA A 378 -8.92 15.84 2.75
C ALA A 378 -9.83 16.85 2.03
N HIS A 379 -9.23 17.90 1.44
CA HIS A 379 -9.97 18.99 0.78
C HIS A 379 -9.89 18.91 -0.77
N ASN A 380 -10.13 20.03 -1.47
CA ASN A 380 -10.62 20.15 -2.85
C ASN A 380 -10.00 19.25 -3.94
N GLN A 381 -8.73 18.84 -3.84
CA GLN A 381 -8.07 17.99 -4.84
C GLN A 381 -7.72 16.59 -4.33
N TYR A 382 -8.21 16.23 -3.16
CA TYR A 382 -8.08 14.89 -2.62
C TYR A 382 -8.72 13.87 -3.58
N GLY A 383 -8.00 12.80 -3.88
CA GLY A 383 -8.39 11.78 -4.86
C GLY A 383 -7.97 12.09 -6.30
N ASP A 384 -8.23 13.28 -6.81
CA ASP A 384 -7.94 13.61 -8.21
C ASP A 384 -6.43 13.82 -8.44
N LEU A 385 -5.77 14.68 -7.66
CA LEU A 385 -4.33 14.95 -7.83
C LEU A 385 -3.41 13.75 -7.50
N PRO A 386 -3.69 12.92 -6.46
CA PRO A 386 -2.95 11.68 -6.26
C PRO A 386 -3.00 10.74 -7.48
N SER A 387 -4.15 10.65 -8.16
CA SER A 387 -4.29 9.79 -9.35
C SER A 387 -3.47 10.29 -10.54
N THR A 388 -3.44 11.61 -10.78
CA THR A 388 -2.64 12.20 -11.85
C THR A 388 -1.14 12.12 -11.54
N ALA A 389 -0.74 12.43 -10.31
CA ALA A 389 0.65 12.31 -9.87
C ALA A 389 1.16 10.86 -9.95
N ARG A 390 0.32 9.88 -9.58
CA ARG A 390 0.63 8.44 -9.71
C ARG A 390 0.82 8.04 -11.16
N ALA A 391 -0.10 8.42 -12.04
CA ALA A 391 -0.03 8.07 -13.46
C ALA A 391 1.24 8.63 -14.10
N GLU A 392 1.58 9.89 -13.85
CA GLU A 392 2.79 10.51 -14.40
C GLU A 392 4.06 9.82 -13.90
N MET A 393 4.19 9.61 -12.59
CA MET A 393 5.40 8.97 -12.04
C MET A 393 5.53 7.50 -12.46
N LEU A 394 4.42 6.77 -12.64
CA LEU A 394 4.47 5.42 -13.22
C LEU A 394 4.97 5.46 -14.67
N MET A 395 4.53 6.43 -15.48
CA MET A 395 5.07 6.63 -16.83
C MET A 395 6.57 6.93 -16.82
N GLU A 396 7.03 7.78 -15.90
CA GLU A 396 8.46 8.09 -15.73
C GLU A 396 9.27 6.84 -15.35
N GLN A 397 8.76 6.04 -14.40
CA GLN A 397 9.37 4.75 -14.03
C GLN A 397 9.41 3.79 -15.21
N TRP A 398 8.34 3.71 -16.01
CA TRP A 398 8.30 2.82 -17.17
C TRP A 398 9.27 3.24 -18.26
N LEU A 399 9.37 4.54 -18.52
CA LEU A 399 10.35 5.10 -19.45
C LEU A 399 11.79 4.77 -19.02
N LEU A 400 12.10 4.93 -17.73
CA LEU A 400 13.40 4.56 -17.16
C LEU A 400 13.63 3.04 -17.13
N ALA A 401 12.59 2.22 -17.02
CA ALA A 401 12.71 0.76 -17.02
C ALA A 401 13.09 0.18 -18.39
N ARG A 402 12.96 0.97 -19.46
CA ARG A 402 13.25 0.53 -20.83
C ARG A 402 14.72 0.09 -20.99
N PRO A 403 14.99 -0.95 -21.80
CA PRO A 403 16.34 -1.48 -21.97
C PRO A 403 17.31 -0.46 -22.57
N GLU A 404 16.84 0.49 -23.37
CA GLU A 404 17.65 1.55 -23.98
C GLU A 404 18.35 2.43 -22.92
N PHE A 405 17.68 2.69 -21.80
CA PHE A 405 18.29 3.42 -20.67
C PHE A 405 19.40 2.64 -19.98
N ARG A 406 19.45 1.31 -20.13
CA ARG A 406 20.53 0.46 -19.61
C ARG A 406 21.85 0.74 -20.30
N GLU A 407 21.82 0.92 -21.61
CA GLU A 407 23.00 1.20 -22.42
C GLU A 407 23.42 2.66 -22.31
N PHE A 408 22.44 3.56 -22.19
CA PHE A 408 22.69 4.99 -22.00
C PHE A 408 23.35 5.32 -20.65
N LEU A 409 22.93 4.66 -19.56
CA LEU A 409 23.40 4.96 -18.21
C LEU A 409 24.39 3.92 -17.67
N PRO A 410 25.46 4.34 -16.98
CA PRO A 410 26.42 3.44 -16.36
C PRO A 410 25.81 2.79 -15.10
N THR A 411 25.16 1.64 -15.31
CA THR A 411 24.35 0.96 -14.31
C THR A 411 25.07 -0.22 -13.67
N ARG A 412 24.67 -0.62 -12.46
CA ARG A 412 25.38 -1.63 -11.66
C ARG A 412 24.60 -2.93 -11.62
N ILE A 413 24.80 -3.77 -12.63
CA ILE A 413 24.04 -5.01 -12.86
C ILE A 413 24.04 -5.96 -11.66
N MET A 414 25.11 -5.99 -10.84
CA MET A 414 25.22 -6.87 -9.68
C MET A 414 24.38 -6.43 -8.47
N VAL A 415 23.82 -5.21 -8.48
CA VAL A 415 22.91 -4.76 -7.41
C VAL A 415 21.52 -5.29 -7.69
N ALA A 416 21.03 -6.18 -6.82
CA ALA A 416 19.73 -6.83 -6.97
C ALA A 416 18.57 -5.88 -6.61
N TYR A 417 18.20 -5.00 -7.54
CA TYR A 417 16.97 -4.22 -7.44
C TYR A 417 15.76 -5.05 -7.90
N PRO A 418 14.62 -4.98 -7.19
CA PRO A 418 13.41 -5.70 -7.58
C PRO A 418 12.76 -5.14 -8.85
N GLU A 419 12.92 -3.85 -9.12
CA GLU A 419 12.29 -3.16 -10.26
C GLU A 419 13.36 -2.55 -11.19
N PRO A 420 13.23 -2.68 -12.53
CA PRO A 420 14.28 -2.29 -13.48
C PRO A 420 14.65 -0.80 -13.48
N TRP A 421 13.70 0.09 -13.19
CA TRP A 421 13.92 1.54 -13.20
C TRP A 421 14.81 2.02 -12.05
N MET A 422 14.85 1.29 -10.92
CA MET A 422 15.59 1.68 -9.73
C MET A 422 17.10 1.77 -9.98
N ASP A 423 17.65 0.86 -10.79
CA ASP A 423 19.06 0.86 -11.17
C ASP A 423 19.42 2.10 -12.01
N ARG A 424 18.50 2.55 -12.88
CA ARG A 424 18.69 3.78 -13.69
C ARG A 424 18.67 5.03 -12.82
N VAL A 425 17.72 5.12 -11.88
CA VAL A 425 17.66 6.25 -10.94
C VAL A 425 18.90 6.27 -10.04
N ALA A 426 19.36 5.11 -9.56
CA ALA A 426 20.57 5.01 -8.76
C ALA A 426 21.82 5.50 -9.54
N ALA A 427 21.95 5.11 -10.81
CA ALA A 427 23.02 5.58 -11.69
C ALA A 427 22.95 7.10 -11.92
N LEU A 428 21.75 7.65 -12.16
CA LEU A 428 21.53 9.09 -12.30
C LEU A 428 21.88 9.86 -11.03
N ASN A 429 21.47 9.36 -9.87
CA ASN A 429 21.78 9.98 -8.58
C ASN A 429 23.29 10.00 -8.32
N GLN A 430 24.01 8.95 -8.70
CA GLN A 430 25.46 8.91 -8.62
C GLN A 430 26.12 9.90 -9.58
N LEU A 431 25.67 9.97 -10.84
CA LEU A 431 26.23 10.86 -11.86
C LEU A 431 26.00 12.34 -11.54
N LEU A 432 24.80 12.69 -11.09
CA LEU A 432 24.39 14.06 -10.80
C LEU A 432 24.80 14.52 -9.40
N GLY A 433 25.38 13.63 -8.58
CA GLY A 433 25.78 13.96 -7.22
C GLY A 433 24.60 14.32 -6.31
N HIS A 434 23.45 13.67 -6.54
CA HIS A 434 22.26 13.81 -5.73
C HIS A 434 22.40 13.00 -4.42
N THR A 435 21.61 11.95 -4.24
CA THR A 435 21.60 11.13 -3.03
C THR A 435 22.46 9.88 -3.20
N LYS A 436 23.27 9.56 -2.18
CA LYS A 436 24.01 8.27 -2.11
C LYS A 436 23.21 7.13 -1.48
N THR A 437 22.01 7.41 -0.96
CA THR A 437 21.11 6.41 -0.37
C THR A 437 20.48 5.55 -1.46
N SER A 438 20.21 4.28 -1.15
CA SER A 438 19.58 3.38 -2.11
C SER A 438 18.14 3.82 -2.43
N VAL A 439 17.79 3.83 -3.71
CA VAL A 439 16.43 4.15 -4.22
C VAL A 439 15.38 3.19 -3.65
N LEU A 440 15.78 1.96 -3.32
CA LEU A 440 14.92 0.95 -2.73
C LEU A 440 14.30 1.40 -1.40
N HIS A 441 15.04 2.13 -0.56
CA HIS A 441 14.47 2.64 0.70
C HIS A 441 13.42 3.72 0.47
N PHE A 442 13.58 4.57 -0.54
CA PHE A 442 12.54 5.54 -0.91
C PHE A 442 11.28 4.84 -1.44
N ASN A 443 11.44 3.79 -2.24
CA ASN A 443 10.31 3.01 -2.71
C ASN A 443 9.56 2.31 -1.56
N TYR A 444 10.28 1.75 -0.59
CA TYR A 444 9.65 1.17 0.61
C TYR A 444 8.94 2.21 1.47
N LEU A 445 9.51 3.41 1.64
CA LEU A 445 8.80 4.52 2.29
C LEU A 445 7.52 4.90 1.55
N ALA A 446 7.55 4.92 0.22
CA ALA A 446 6.39 5.19 -0.62
C ALA A 446 5.28 4.15 -0.43
N ILE A 447 5.62 2.86 -0.55
CA ILE A 447 4.67 1.74 -0.49
C ILE A 447 4.11 1.56 0.93
N PHE A 448 4.99 1.48 1.94
CA PHE A 448 4.55 1.27 3.32
C PHE A 448 3.82 2.50 3.86
N GLY A 449 4.29 3.71 3.52
CA GLY A 449 3.63 4.96 3.90
C GLY A 449 2.21 5.04 3.34
N GLU A 450 2.01 4.68 2.06
CA GLU A 450 0.68 4.67 1.45
C GLU A 450 -0.26 3.68 2.17
N LYS A 451 0.17 2.42 2.37
CA LYS A 451 -0.65 1.39 3.05
C LYS A 451 -1.09 1.84 4.44
N ILE A 452 -0.14 2.34 5.24
CA ILE A 452 -0.40 2.83 6.59
C ILE A 452 -1.36 4.02 6.56
N LEU A 453 -1.10 5.05 5.76
CA LEU A 453 -1.93 6.26 5.75
C LEU A 453 -3.34 6.00 5.20
N LEU A 454 -3.50 5.14 4.20
CA LEU A 454 -4.82 4.72 3.71
C LEU A 454 -5.65 4.06 4.82
N SER A 455 -5.02 3.17 5.59
CA SER A 455 -5.70 2.49 6.70
C SER A 455 -6.15 3.46 7.81
N ILE A 456 -5.33 4.48 8.09
CA ILE A 456 -5.67 5.52 9.06
C ILE A 456 -6.77 6.42 8.52
N ARG A 457 -6.71 6.81 7.25
CA ARG A 457 -7.66 7.76 6.67
C ARG A 457 -9.06 7.15 6.55
N PHE A 458 -9.19 5.92 6.06
CA PHE A 458 -10.50 5.31 5.83
C PHE A 458 -11.08 4.59 7.06
N GLY A 459 -10.26 4.32 8.09
CA GLY A 459 -10.64 3.58 9.29
C GLY A 459 -11.40 4.35 10.39
N ASN A 460 -12.25 5.34 10.07
CA ASN A 460 -13.14 6.10 10.98
C ASN A 460 -12.72 6.19 12.48
N TRP A 461 -11.46 6.52 12.82
CA TRP A 461 -10.92 6.38 14.19
C TRP A 461 -11.47 7.39 15.22
N ALA A 462 -12.29 8.33 14.75
CA ALA A 462 -12.93 9.36 15.57
C ALA A 462 -14.14 8.85 16.38
N ASP A 463 -14.68 7.69 16.04
CA ASP A 463 -15.83 7.10 16.73
C ASP A 463 -15.50 6.72 18.19
N PRO A 464 -16.36 7.08 19.17
CA PRO A 464 -16.16 6.74 20.59
C PRO A 464 -16.44 5.28 20.94
N SER A 465 -17.03 4.47 20.05
CA SER A 465 -17.26 3.04 20.31
C SER A 465 -15.95 2.29 20.63
N ASN A 466 -15.98 1.24 21.47
CA ASN A 466 -14.80 0.59 22.06
C ASN A 466 -13.78 0.04 21.03
N ARG A 467 -12.87 0.90 20.57
CA ARG A 467 -11.89 0.63 19.49
C ARG A 467 -10.48 0.27 19.99
N SER A 468 -10.28 0.03 21.28
CA SER A 468 -8.95 -0.31 21.81
C SER A 468 -8.44 -1.65 21.25
N SER A 469 -9.33 -2.66 21.18
CA SER A 469 -9.04 -3.94 20.53
C SER A 469 -8.78 -3.79 19.02
N ALA A 470 -9.57 -2.95 18.33
CA ALA A 470 -9.37 -2.66 16.92
C ALA A 470 -8.01 -2.01 16.63
N ALA A 471 -7.55 -1.10 17.50
CA ALA A 471 -6.24 -0.46 17.38
C ALA A 471 -5.08 -1.45 17.61
N ALA A 472 -5.23 -2.40 18.55
CA ALA A 472 -4.27 -3.48 18.73
C ALA A 472 -4.23 -4.42 17.52
N SER A 473 -5.39 -4.75 16.93
CA SER A 473 -5.49 -5.55 15.69
C SER A 473 -4.88 -4.82 14.50
N TRP A 474 -5.07 -3.50 14.40
CA TRP A 474 -4.43 -2.67 13.38
C TRP A 474 -2.91 -2.70 13.48
N ALA A 475 -2.35 -2.50 14.67
CA ALA A 475 -0.90 -2.49 14.86
C ALA A 475 -0.28 -3.85 14.51
N ASN A 476 -0.91 -4.96 14.92
CA ASN A 476 -0.43 -6.29 14.55
C ASN A 476 -0.54 -6.57 13.06
N PHE A 477 -1.65 -6.18 12.41
CA PHE A 477 -1.83 -6.38 10.98
C PHE A 477 -0.76 -5.64 10.15
N TRP A 478 -0.48 -4.38 10.50
CA TRP A 478 0.48 -3.53 9.78
C TRP A 478 1.91 -3.59 10.34
N ARG A 479 2.23 -4.61 11.16
CA ARG A 479 3.53 -4.71 11.84
C ARG A 479 4.72 -4.66 10.88
N LEU A 480 4.63 -5.42 9.78
CA LEU A 480 5.69 -5.49 8.76
C LEU A 480 5.90 -4.14 8.09
N GLU A 481 4.82 -3.48 7.68
CA GLU A 481 4.84 -2.19 7.01
C GLU A 481 5.37 -1.08 7.93
N ILE A 482 4.96 -1.08 9.21
CA ILE A 482 5.41 -0.08 10.19
C ILE A 482 6.90 -0.26 10.49
N GLN A 483 7.36 -1.48 10.77
CA GLN A 483 8.78 -1.74 11.01
C GLN A 483 9.63 -1.46 9.76
N GLY A 484 9.14 -1.85 8.58
CA GLY A 484 9.78 -1.58 7.29
C GLY A 484 9.89 -0.09 6.98
N TYR A 485 8.85 0.70 7.32
CA TYR A 485 8.86 2.14 7.21
C TYR A 485 9.88 2.77 8.16
N ILE A 486 9.90 2.39 9.44
CA ILE A 486 10.87 2.90 10.43
C ILE A 486 12.31 2.63 9.99
N HIS A 487 12.60 1.40 9.53
CA HIS A 487 13.93 1.03 9.04
C HIS A 487 14.33 1.84 7.80
N SER A 488 13.44 1.93 6.80
CA SER A 488 13.71 2.68 5.58
C SER A 488 13.85 4.18 5.84
N TYR A 489 13.08 4.71 6.80
CA TYR A 489 13.17 6.11 7.23
C TYR A 489 14.52 6.39 7.85
N ARG A 490 14.98 5.54 8.78
CA ARG A 490 16.33 5.63 9.36
C ARG A 490 17.41 5.55 8.30
N ALA A 491 17.27 4.67 7.30
CA ALA A 491 18.23 4.57 6.21
C ALA A 491 18.29 5.85 5.36
N VAL A 492 17.16 6.54 5.15
CA VAL A 492 17.03 7.73 4.28
C VAL A 492 17.29 9.07 4.99
N THR A 493 16.87 9.23 6.25
CA THR A 493 17.02 10.47 7.02
C THR A 493 18.09 10.38 8.12
N GLY A 494 18.35 9.18 8.64
CA GLY A 494 19.29 8.94 9.75
C GLY A 494 18.66 9.01 11.13
N VAL A 495 17.38 9.33 11.20
CA VAL A 495 16.62 9.43 12.44
C VAL A 495 16.00 8.08 12.76
N ASP A 496 16.20 7.61 13.99
CA ASP A 496 15.58 6.38 14.47
C ASP A 496 14.28 6.70 15.22
N LEU A 497 13.14 6.38 14.60
CA LEU A 497 11.81 6.58 15.19
C LEU A 497 11.48 5.55 16.28
N SER A 498 12.25 4.45 16.39
CA SER A 498 12.03 3.39 17.38
C SER A 498 12.72 3.66 18.73
N ALA A 499 13.58 4.68 18.79
CA ALA A 499 14.33 5.01 19.99
C ALA A 499 13.40 5.42 21.14
N ASP A 500 13.62 4.84 22.33
CA ASP A 500 12.85 5.18 23.52
C ASP A 500 13.38 6.48 24.12
N GLY A 501 12.65 7.58 23.92
CA GLY A 501 13.01 8.91 24.42
C GLY A 501 13.16 9.03 25.95
N VAL A 502 12.76 7.99 26.70
CA VAL A 502 12.83 7.94 28.18
C VAL A 502 14.28 7.95 28.68
N MET A 503 15.23 7.37 27.94
CA MET A 503 16.63 7.32 28.37
C MET A 503 17.41 8.62 28.06
N ALA A 504 16.86 9.55 27.27
CA ALA A 504 17.59 10.72 26.77
C ALA A 504 16.84 12.06 26.94
N GLY A 505 15.63 12.08 27.51
CA GLY A 505 14.78 13.30 27.52
C GLY A 505 14.44 13.80 26.11
N GLN A 506 14.63 12.96 25.10
CA GLN A 506 14.56 13.33 23.70
C GLN A 506 13.13 13.13 23.21
N ARG A 507 12.47 14.24 22.84
CA ARG A 507 11.15 14.21 22.20
C ARG A 507 11.25 13.49 20.86
N VAL A 508 10.14 12.89 20.42
CA VAL A 508 10.02 12.33 19.06
C VAL A 508 10.38 13.42 18.06
N ASP A 509 11.23 13.10 17.08
CA ASP A 509 11.69 14.09 16.11
C ASP A 509 10.54 14.52 15.21
N ALA A 510 10.15 15.79 15.31
CA ALA A 510 9.10 16.41 14.51
C ALA A 510 9.66 17.25 13.34
N GLN A 511 10.98 17.19 13.09
CA GLN A 511 11.59 17.88 11.95
C GLN A 511 11.11 17.29 10.61
N GLN A 512 11.05 18.14 9.59
CA GLN A 512 10.59 17.72 8.27
C GLN A 512 11.60 16.79 7.59
N PRO A 513 11.15 15.71 6.90
CA PRO A 513 12.05 14.78 6.21
C PRO A 513 13.00 15.46 5.22
N SER A 514 12.51 16.46 4.48
CA SER A 514 13.32 17.23 3.52
C SER A 514 14.48 17.99 4.16
N VAL A 515 14.37 18.39 5.43
CA VAL A 515 15.46 19.04 6.17
C VAL A 515 16.57 18.04 6.48
N HIS A 516 16.23 16.81 6.87
CA HIS A 516 17.21 15.75 7.08
C HIS A 516 17.91 15.35 5.79
N LEU A 517 17.15 15.24 4.70
CA LEU A 517 17.68 14.94 3.37
C LEU A 517 18.63 16.03 2.89
N PHE A 518 18.25 17.31 3.05
CA PHE A 518 19.11 18.43 2.69
C PHE A 518 20.39 18.46 3.53
N ARG A 519 20.30 18.24 4.85
CA ARG A 519 21.47 18.15 5.75
C ARG A 519 22.42 17.05 5.28
N ARG A 520 21.89 15.88 4.97
CA ARG A 520 22.66 14.73 4.49
C ARG A 520 23.29 14.98 3.13
N LEU A 521 22.58 15.61 2.20
CA LEU A 521 23.12 16.02 0.90
C LEU A 521 24.32 16.94 1.09
N ALA A 522 24.20 17.94 1.98
CA ALA A 522 25.28 18.86 2.30
C ALA A 522 26.49 18.14 2.94
N GLU A 523 26.26 17.17 3.82
CA GLU A 523 27.33 16.32 4.38
C GLU A 523 28.02 15.48 3.29
N GLN A 524 27.27 14.94 2.33
CA GLN A 524 27.81 14.15 1.23
C GLN A 524 28.68 14.98 0.29
N GLN A 525 28.28 16.22 0.02
CA GLN A 525 29.01 17.15 -0.83
C GLN A 525 30.28 17.71 -0.16
N ASN A 526 30.26 17.87 1.16
CA ASN A 526 31.42 18.41 1.91
C ASN A 526 32.54 17.38 2.15
N GLY A 527 32.37 16.11 1.74
CA GLY A 527 33.43 15.09 1.74
C GLY A 527 33.96 14.64 3.11
N ASN A 528 33.52 15.27 4.19
CA ASN A 528 33.81 14.94 5.58
C ASN A 528 32.59 15.36 6.41
N GLY A 529 32.12 14.52 7.33
CA GLY A 529 30.91 14.69 8.16
C GLY A 529 30.91 15.88 9.14
N LYS A 530 31.48 17.03 8.77
CA LYS A 530 31.32 18.32 9.44
C LYS A 530 30.58 19.26 8.49
N MET A 531 29.35 19.62 8.85
CA MET A 531 28.65 20.73 8.22
C MET A 531 29.51 22.00 8.29
N SER A 532 29.73 22.65 7.16
CA SER A 532 30.21 24.03 7.13
C SER A 532 29.28 24.93 7.96
N LYS A 533 29.82 25.86 8.77
CA LYS A 533 29.04 26.77 9.63
C LYS A 533 27.97 27.57 8.88
N THR A 534 28.16 27.82 7.58
CA THR A 534 27.17 28.47 6.70
C THR A 534 25.98 27.56 6.34
N ALA A 535 26.19 26.25 6.17
CA ALA A 535 25.11 25.29 5.94
C ALA A 535 24.29 25.05 7.22
N ALA A 536 24.92 25.10 8.41
CA ALA A 536 24.23 24.97 9.68
C ALA A 536 23.27 26.14 9.96
N ALA A 537 23.67 27.37 9.59
CA ALA A 537 22.82 28.55 9.72
C ALA A 537 21.61 28.56 8.78
N ALA A 538 21.68 27.85 7.64
CA ALA A 538 20.58 27.71 6.68
C ALA A 538 19.56 26.61 7.04
N VAL A 539 19.88 25.76 8.02
CA VAL A 539 18.99 24.68 8.52
C VAL A 539 18.14 25.16 9.71
N VAL A 540 18.54 26.25 10.37
CA VAL A 540 17.86 26.82 11.56
C VAL A 540 16.95 28.01 11.18
N LYS A 541 17.00 28.48 9.94
CA LYS A 541 16.05 29.45 9.35
C LYS A 541 15.21 28.75 8.30
#